data_AF-A0A9D1EHH4-F1
#
_entry.id   AF-A0A9D1EHH4-F1
#
_cell.length_a   1.000
_cell.length_b   1.000
_cell.length_c   1.000
_cell.angle_alpha   90.00
_cell.angle_beta   90.00
_cell.angle_gamma   90.00
#
_symmetry.space_group_name_H-M   'P 1'
#
loop_
_entity.id
_entity.type
_entity.pdbx_description
1 polymer ?
#
loop_
_entity_poly.entity_id
_entity_poly.type
_entity_poly.pdbx_seq_one_letter_code
_entity_poly.pdbx_strand_id
1 'polypeptide(L)'
;MDEICKMLSTETKKFDAQIFLDKVNTYITKNERLLYTHITNYIFTLDEKQFGILQTNIDSVVSCIFSGNCGKQENLEECEKLKRTVLKIWDHTNLARRQYLVFCDKDEEYTNIVSEKMELAEIKISKEMNIQLISLVAIFTALSFLVFGGISSLDNIFAGVKDVPVLKLVIIGCIWSFCITNLIFAFMFFVAKMTRLSISSTENINANLIQKYPLVWWSNFAILSVLSLSCWIYYIRRYGYSKKIDNMISHNPTVFALVGVLAICVIMVIIGRKLFRLYRKKER
;
A
#
# COMPACT_ATOMS: atom_id res chain seq x y z
N MET A 1 31.18 -38.38 18.74
CA MET A 1 30.00 -38.03 19.57
C MET A 1 28.70 -38.37 18.90
N ASP A 2 28.47 -38.03 17.63
CA ASP A 2 27.18 -38.31 16.97
C ASP A 2 26.73 -39.77 17.05
N GLU A 3 27.66 -40.70 16.93
CA GLU A 3 27.39 -42.13 17.05
C GLU A 3 26.99 -42.55 18.48
N ILE A 4 27.58 -41.91 19.51
CA ILE A 4 27.25 -42.12 20.92
C ILE A 4 25.85 -41.58 21.20
N CYS A 5 25.51 -40.40 20.67
CA CYS A 5 24.19 -39.82 20.77
C CYS A 5 23.13 -40.68 20.06
N LYS A 6 23.41 -41.17 18.85
CA LYS A 6 22.54 -42.10 18.11
C LYS A 6 22.30 -43.41 18.85
N MET A 7 23.32 -43.95 19.51
CA MET A 7 23.17 -45.16 20.33
C MET A 7 22.19 -44.95 21.48
N LEU A 8 22.23 -43.78 22.14
CA LEU A 8 21.27 -43.48 23.19
C LEU A 8 19.83 -43.39 22.67
N SER A 9 19.60 -43.03 21.42
CA SER A 9 18.25 -43.01 20.83
C SER A 9 17.80 -44.34 20.22
N THR A 10 18.57 -45.42 20.36
CA THR A 10 18.10 -46.76 19.94
C THR A 10 16.95 -47.25 20.82
N GLU A 11 16.09 -48.11 20.30
CA GLU A 11 14.99 -48.70 21.07
C GLU A 11 15.53 -49.32 22.38
N THR A 12 14.94 -48.95 23.52
CA THR A 12 15.42 -49.36 24.87
C THR A 12 15.62 -50.87 25.02
N LYS A 13 14.83 -51.69 24.34
CA LYS A 13 14.97 -53.16 24.37
C LYS A 13 16.26 -53.68 23.71
N LYS A 14 16.83 -52.90 22.79
CA LYS A 14 18.05 -53.21 22.03
C LYS A 14 19.27 -52.47 22.57
N PHE A 15 19.06 -51.58 23.55
CA PHE A 15 20.12 -50.79 24.13
C PHE A 15 20.86 -51.60 25.19
N ASP A 16 22.19 -51.65 25.07
CA ASP A 16 23.07 -52.29 26.04
C ASP A 16 23.97 -51.23 26.68
N ALA A 17 23.82 -51.07 27.99
CA ALA A 17 24.58 -50.09 28.77
C ALA A 17 26.08 -50.39 28.79
N GLN A 18 26.52 -51.66 28.75
CA GLN A 18 27.94 -52.02 28.74
C GLN A 18 28.58 -51.69 27.39
N ILE A 19 27.91 -51.98 26.28
CA ILE A 19 28.38 -51.62 24.94
C ILE A 19 28.50 -50.09 24.81
N PHE A 20 27.56 -49.36 25.41
CA PHE A 20 27.64 -47.90 25.46
C PHE A 20 28.85 -47.42 26.28
N LEU A 21 29.08 -47.97 27.47
CA LEU A 21 30.22 -47.63 28.32
C LEU A 21 31.56 -47.87 27.63
N ASP A 22 31.72 -49.01 26.95
CA ASP A 22 32.93 -49.35 26.20
C ASP A 22 33.20 -48.34 25.08
N LYS A 23 32.14 -47.88 24.40
CA LYS A 23 32.26 -46.90 23.31
C LYS A 23 32.56 -45.50 23.82
N VAL A 24 32.00 -45.12 24.98
CA VAL A 24 32.35 -43.87 25.66
C VAL A 24 33.80 -43.92 26.13
N ASN A 25 34.26 -45.04 26.70
CA ASN A 25 35.65 -45.21 27.12
C ASN A 25 36.61 -45.06 25.92
N THR A 26 36.30 -45.73 24.80
CA THR A 26 37.05 -45.59 23.54
C THR A 26 37.08 -44.14 23.03
N TYR A 27 35.98 -43.40 23.21
CA TYR A 27 35.92 -42.00 22.83
C TYR A 27 36.79 -41.12 23.74
N ILE A 28 36.81 -41.37 25.05
CA ILE A 28 37.61 -40.63 26.04
C ILE A 28 39.11 -40.88 25.83
N THR A 29 39.51 -42.11 25.50
CA THR A 29 40.92 -42.42 25.26
C THR A 29 41.44 -41.78 23.97
N LYS A 30 40.57 -41.64 22.96
CA LYS A 30 40.92 -41.02 21.68
C LYS A 30 40.84 -39.49 21.69
N ASN A 31 39.98 -38.90 22.53
CA ASN A 31 39.68 -37.47 22.49
C ASN A 31 39.82 -36.84 23.88
N GLU A 32 40.48 -35.67 23.95
CA GLU A 32 40.71 -34.96 25.21
C GLU A 32 39.44 -34.35 25.82
N ARG A 33 38.39 -34.11 25.01
CA ARG A 33 37.16 -33.43 25.46
C ARG A 33 35.87 -34.01 24.90
N LEU A 34 34.79 -33.82 25.65
CA LEU A 34 33.43 -33.98 25.16
C LEU A 34 33.04 -32.82 24.25
N LEU A 35 32.48 -33.13 23.08
CA LEU A 35 31.96 -32.12 22.16
C LEU A 35 30.48 -31.86 22.44
N TYR A 36 30.21 -31.00 23.42
CA TYR A 36 28.86 -30.63 23.84
C TYR A 36 27.98 -30.08 22.72
N THR A 37 28.55 -29.39 21.73
CA THR A 37 27.84 -28.91 20.54
C THR A 37 27.13 -30.03 19.78
N HIS A 38 27.76 -31.20 19.66
CA HIS A 38 27.14 -32.35 19.00
C HIS A 38 25.98 -32.93 19.81
N ILE A 39 26.11 -32.96 21.15
CA ILE A 39 25.03 -33.38 22.03
C ILE A 39 23.85 -32.41 21.90
N THR A 40 24.08 -31.10 22.05
CA THR A 40 23.04 -30.07 21.95
C THR A 40 22.32 -30.12 20.60
N ASN A 41 23.06 -30.14 19.50
CA ASN A 41 22.47 -30.22 18.16
C ASN A 41 21.62 -31.48 17.99
N TYR A 42 22.10 -32.62 18.50
CA TYR A 42 21.33 -33.85 18.45
C TYR A 42 20.04 -33.75 19.27
N ILE A 43 20.11 -33.29 20.53
CA ILE A 43 18.93 -33.12 21.39
C ILE A 43 17.88 -32.19 20.76
N PHE A 44 18.30 -31.12 20.09
CA PHE A 44 17.39 -30.17 19.43
C PHE A 44 16.67 -30.75 18.22
N THR A 45 17.16 -31.86 17.66
CA THR A 45 16.49 -32.57 16.54
C THR A 45 15.52 -33.64 17.00
N LEU A 46 15.51 -34.00 18.28
CA LEU A 46 14.67 -35.08 18.80
C LEU A 46 13.26 -34.58 19.11
N ASP A 47 12.26 -35.36 18.73
CA ASP A 47 10.90 -35.18 19.24
C ASP A 47 10.79 -35.63 20.72
N GLU A 48 9.65 -35.36 21.35
CA GLU A 48 9.45 -35.70 22.77
C GLU A 48 9.62 -37.20 23.06
N LYS A 49 9.14 -38.06 22.15
CA LYS A 49 9.17 -39.52 22.30
C LYS A 49 10.59 -40.05 22.16
N GLN A 50 11.32 -39.59 21.14
CA GLN A 50 12.70 -39.96 20.87
C GLN A 50 13.62 -39.53 22.01
N PHE A 51 13.42 -38.34 22.55
CA PHE A 51 14.16 -37.91 23.73
C PHE A 51 13.77 -38.74 24.97
N GLY A 52 12.51 -39.13 25.15
CA GLY A 52 12.11 -40.03 26.24
C GLY A 52 12.83 -41.38 26.20
N ILE A 53 13.04 -41.94 25.00
CA ILE A 53 13.86 -43.14 24.78
C ILE A 53 15.32 -42.86 25.15
N LEU A 54 15.89 -41.76 24.65
CA LEU A 54 17.26 -41.36 24.97
C LEU A 54 17.47 -41.18 26.48
N GLN A 55 16.52 -40.54 27.15
CA GLN A 55 16.54 -40.28 28.58
C GLN A 55 16.54 -41.60 29.37
N THR A 56 15.62 -42.50 29.04
CA THR A 56 15.53 -43.83 29.66
C THR A 56 16.84 -44.61 29.49
N ASN A 57 17.44 -44.55 28.30
CA ASN A 57 18.69 -45.26 28.02
C ASN A 57 19.87 -44.64 28.79
N ILE A 58 20.04 -43.31 28.82
CA ILE A 58 21.13 -42.69 29.59
C ILE A 58 20.95 -42.89 31.10
N ASP A 59 19.72 -42.89 31.62
CA ASP A 59 19.42 -43.19 33.03
C ASP A 59 19.78 -44.64 33.39
N SER A 60 19.57 -45.58 32.46
CA SER A 60 20.00 -46.97 32.65
C SER A 60 21.53 -47.11 32.72
N VAL A 61 22.27 -46.33 31.93
CA VAL A 61 23.75 -46.28 31.99
C VAL A 61 24.19 -45.71 33.33
N VAL A 62 23.61 -44.59 33.74
CA VAL A 62 23.92 -43.96 35.04
C VAL A 62 23.67 -44.94 36.18
N SER A 63 22.54 -45.64 36.17
CA SER A 63 22.19 -46.68 37.15
C SER A 63 23.21 -47.82 37.16
N CYS A 64 23.68 -48.25 35.98
CA CYS A 64 24.70 -49.29 35.83
C CYS A 64 26.05 -48.88 36.45
N ILE A 65 26.45 -47.62 36.31
CA ILE A 65 27.69 -47.10 36.91
C ILE A 65 27.58 -47.02 38.44
N PHE A 66 26.41 -46.66 38.97
CA PHE A 66 26.19 -46.59 40.42
C PHE A 66 26.08 -47.96 41.09
N SER A 67 25.65 -49.00 40.37
CA SER A 67 25.59 -50.38 40.89
C SER A 67 26.96 -51.08 40.94
N GLY A 68 28.06 -50.40 40.59
CA GLY A 68 29.42 -50.93 40.68
C GLY A 68 29.91 -51.65 39.42
N ASN A 69 29.11 -51.70 38.35
CA ASN A 69 29.48 -52.29 37.07
C ASN A 69 30.26 -51.28 36.20
N CYS A 70 31.49 -50.97 36.61
CA CYS A 70 32.39 -50.04 35.94
C CYS A 70 33.11 -50.68 34.72
N GLY A 71 32.36 -51.26 33.79
CA GLY A 71 32.93 -51.90 32.59
C GLY A 71 34.04 -52.94 32.90
N LYS A 72 34.90 -53.22 31.90
CA LYS A 72 36.07 -54.11 32.03
C LYS A 72 37.32 -53.38 32.55
N GLN A 73 37.17 -52.29 33.30
CA GLN A 73 38.31 -51.46 33.71
C GLN A 73 39.01 -52.04 34.93
N GLU A 74 40.30 -52.35 34.79
CA GLU A 74 41.13 -52.93 35.86
C GLU A 74 41.66 -51.86 36.83
N ASN A 75 41.68 -50.57 36.44
CA ASN A 75 42.18 -49.45 37.24
C ASN A 75 41.05 -48.54 37.77
N LEU A 76 41.09 -48.24 39.08
CA LEU A 76 40.13 -47.40 39.79
C LEU A 76 40.05 -45.98 39.20
N GLU A 77 41.17 -45.41 38.77
CA GLU A 77 41.24 -44.05 38.23
C GLU A 77 40.50 -43.92 36.88
N GLU A 78 40.60 -44.94 36.03
CA GLU A 78 39.91 -44.97 34.73
C GLU A 78 38.40 -45.14 34.88
N CYS A 79 37.96 -45.97 35.83
CA CYS A 79 36.55 -46.11 36.22
C CYS A 79 35.97 -44.78 36.73
N GLU A 80 36.70 -44.04 37.56
CA GLU A 80 36.26 -42.71 38.00
C GLU A 80 36.16 -41.69 36.85
N LYS A 81 37.11 -41.72 35.91
CA LYS A 81 37.11 -40.83 34.75
C LYS A 81 35.93 -41.12 33.82
N LEU A 82 35.63 -42.41 33.58
CA LEU A 82 34.48 -42.84 32.80
C LEU A 82 33.17 -42.40 33.47
N LYS A 83 33.02 -42.66 34.79
CA LYS A 83 31.87 -42.23 35.59
C LYS A 83 31.62 -40.72 35.48
N ARG A 84 32.66 -39.91 35.68
CA ARG A 84 32.56 -38.44 35.55
C ARG A 84 32.14 -38.02 34.15
N THR A 85 32.60 -38.72 33.12
CA THR A 85 32.27 -38.38 31.74
C THR A 85 30.82 -38.72 31.40
N VAL A 86 30.32 -39.88 31.83
CA VAL A 86 28.91 -40.24 31.61
C VAL A 86 27.98 -39.28 32.35
N LEU A 87 28.30 -38.91 33.59
CA LEU A 87 27.54 -37.91 34.33
C LEU A 87 27.52 -36.55 33.62
N LYS A 88 28.62 -36.12 33.01
CA LYS A 88 28.65 -34.91 32.17
C LYS A 88 27.77 -35.01 30.94
N ILE A 89 27.72 -36.18 30.28
CA ILE A 89 26.84 -36.40 29.12
C ILE A 89 25.37 -36.35 29.55
N TRP A 90 25.04 -37.00 30.66
CA TRP A 90 23.70 -37.01 31.24
C TRP A 90 23.23 -35.60 31.62
N ASP A 91 24.05 -34.85 32.36
CA ASP A 91 23.75 -33.49 32.78
C ASP A 91 23.57 -32.55 31.58
N HIS A 92 24.48 -32.62 30.60
CA HIS A 92 24.41 -31.78 29.40
C HIS A 92 23.21 -32.12 28.51
N THR A 93 22.78 -33.38 28.48
CA THR A 93 21.56 -33.81 27.77
C THR A 93 20.32 -33.14 28.37
N ASN A 94 20.19 -33.18 29.69
CA ASN A 94 19.08 -32.56 30.41
C ASN A 94 19.09 -31.03 30.27
N LEU A 95 20.27 -30.42 30.40
CA LEU A 95 20.44 -28.98 30.21
C LEU A 95 20.05 -28.54 28.80
N ALA A 96 20.54 -29.23 27.76
CA ALA A 96 20.20 -28.94 26.37
C ALA A 96 18.69 -29.06 26.13
N ARG A 97 18.05 -30.10 26.67
CA ARG A 97 16.59 -30.25 26.55
C ARG A 97 15.83 -29.11 27.21
N ARG A 98 16.26 -28.69 28.41
CA ARG A 98 15.64 -27.56 29.11
C ARG A 98 15.78 -26.25 28.32
N GLN A 99 16.94 -26.00 27.73
CA GLN A 99 17.19 -24.83 26.88
C GLN A 99 16.30 -24.83 25.63
N TYR A 100 16.13 -25.99 24.98
CA TYR A 100 15.24 -26.13 23.83
C TYR A 100 13.79 -25.81 24.19
N LEU A 101 13.25 -26.40 25.27
CA LEU A 101 11.87 -26.15 25.70
C LEU A 101 11.61 -24.66 26.00
N VAL A 102 12.53 -24.00 26.71
CA VAL A 102 12.41 -22.56 27.02
C VAL A 102 12.46 -21.70 25.74
N PHE A 103 13.18 -22.14 24.71
CA PHE A 103 13.23 -21.45 23.43
C PHE A 103 11.91 -21.60 22.66
N CYS A 104 11.34 -22.81 22.63
CA CYS A 104 10.05 -23.08 21.99
C CYS A 104 8.88 -22.34 22.66
N ASP A 105 8.83 -22.31 24.01
CA ASP A 105 7.78 -21.57 24.74
C ASP A 105 7.75 -20.07 24.36
N LYS A 106 8.93 -19.48 24.18
CA LYS A 106 9.06 -18.08 23.75
C LYS A 106 8.60 -17.89 22.31
N ASP A 107 8.85 -18.85 21.43
CA ASP A 107 8.42 -18.78 20.03
C ASP A 107 6.89 -18.73 19.93
N GLU A 108 6.18 -19.53 20.74
CA GLU A 108 4.72 -19.49 20.82
C GLU A 108 4.21 -18.10 21.29
N GLU A 109 4.83 -17.53 22.33
CA GLU A 109 4.53 -16.17 22.79
C GLU A 109 4.74 -15.13 21.69
N TYR A 110 5.84 -15.21 20.94
CA TYR A 110 6.09 -14.33 19.80
C TYR A 110 5.05 -14.50 18.70
N THR A 111 4.68 -15.74 18.35
CA THR A 111 3.65 -15.98 17.32
C THR A 111 2.29 -15.41 17.72
N ASN A 112 1.93 -15.49 19.01
CA ASN A 112 0.69 -14.92 19.53
C ASN A 112 0.70 -13.38 19.51
N ILE A 113 1.82 -12.76 19.86
CA ILE A 113 1.96 -11.30 19.77
C ILE A 113 1.87 -10.85 18.31
N VAL A 114 2.52 -11.57 17.39
CA VAL A 114 2.49 -11.24 15.96
C VAL A 114 1.09 -11.40 15.39
N SER A 115 0.37 -12.47 15.72
CA SER A 115 -0.99 -12.70 15.22
C SER A 115 -1.97 -11.61 15.69
N GLU A 116 -1.91 -11.22 16.97
CA GLU A 116 -2.74 -10.14 17.52
C GLU A 116 -2.47 -8.81 16.79
N LYS A 117 -1.20 -8.45 16.60
CA LYS A 117 -0.85 -7.21 15.86
C LYS A 117 -1.28 -7.26 14.41
N MET A 118 -1.24 -8.43 13.77
CA MET A 118 -1.64 -8.60 12.38
C MET A 118 -3.16 -8.51 12.21
N GLU A 119 -3.95 -9.08 13.14
CA GLU A 119 -5.41 -8.96 13.16
C GLU A 119 -5.84 -7.49 13.32
N LEU A 120 -5.21 -6.75 14.24
CA LEU A 120 -5.46 -5.31 14.42
C LEU A 120 -5.12 -4.51 13.14
N ALA A 121 -4.03 -4.87 12.46
CA ALA A 121 -3.65 -4.25 11.19
C ALA A 121 -4.67 -4.57 10.08
N GLU A 122 -5.14 -5.81 9.98
CA GLU A 122 -6.15 -6.25 9.02
C GLU A 122 -7.48 -5.51 9.22
N ILE A 123 -7.96 -5.42 10.47
CA ILE A 123 -9.18 -4.66 10.81
C ILE A 123 -9.02 -3.18 10.40
N LYS A 124 -7.87 -2.58 10.68
CA LYS A 124 -7.60 -1.17 10.34
C LYS A 124 -7.59 -0.96 8.83
N ILE A 125 -6.88 -1.82 8.08
CA ILE A 125 -6.79 -1.75 6.62
C ILE A 125 -8.18 -1.95 6.00
N SER A 126 -8.93 -2.97 6.44
CA SER A 126 -10.28 -3.25 5.95
C SER A 126 -11.23 -2.08 6.20
N LYS A 127 -11.19 -1.48 7.40
CA LYS A 127 -11.99 -0.29 7.72
C LYS A 127 -11.65 0.90 6.83
N GLU A 128 -10.36 1.17 6.61
CA GLU A 128 -9.90 2.27 5.77
C GLU A 128 -10.29 2.06 4.30
N MET A 129 -10.14 0.84 3.78
CA MET A 129 -10.59 0.47 2.43
C MET A 129 -12.10 0.64 2.25
N ASN A 130 -12.90 0.21 3.21
CA ASN A 130 -14.35 0.37 3.16
C ASN A 130 -14.76 1.85 3.12
N ILE A 131 -14.11 2.69 3.92
CA ILE A 131 -14.35 4.15 3.91
C ILE A 131 -13.99 4.75 2.55
N GLN A 132 -12.84 4.37 1.97
CA GLN A 132 -12.42 4.83 0.65
C GLN A 132 -13.40 4.40 -0.44
N LEU A 133 -13.88 3.15 -0.39
CA LEU A 133 -14.85 2.62 -1.35
C LEU A 133 -16.19 3.36 -1.25
N ILE A 134 -16.72 3.56 -0.04
CA ILE A 134 -17.94 4.35 0.18
C ILE A 134 -17.75 5.78 -0.34
N SER A 135 -16.59 6.39 -0.08
CA SER A 135 -16.28 7.73 -0.59
C SER A 135 -16.27 7.77 -2.12
N LEU A 136 -15.63 6.80 -2.77
CA LEU A 136 -15.58 6.69 -4.23
C LEU A 136 -16.97 6.52 -4.84
N VAL A 137 -17.82 5.66 -4.25
CA VAL A 137 -19.20 5.46 -4.69
C VAL A 137 -20.01 6.76 -4.54
N ALA A 138 -19.86 7.48 -3.43
CA ALA A 138 -20.56 8.75 -3.21
C ALA A 138 -20.15 9.83 -4.24
N ILE A 139 -18.86 9.92 -4.57
CA ILE A 139 -18.32 10.82 -5.59
C ILE A 139 -18.90 10.48 -6.96
N PHE A 140 -18.85 9.21 -7.34
CA PHE A 140 -19.35 8.74 -8.64
C PHE A 140 -20.86 8.98 -8.77
N THR A 141 -21.63 8.68 -7.73
CA THR A 141 -23.08 8.86 -7.71
C THR A 141 -23.47 10.32 -7.91
N ALA A 142 -22.85 11.21 -7.13
CA ALA A 142 -23.17 12.63 -7.21
C ALA A 142 -22.67 13.28 -8.51
N LEU A 143 -21.52 12.87 -9.03
CA LEU A 143 -21.05 13.32 -10.35
C LEU A 143 -21.97 12.83 -11.47
N SER A 144 -22.45 11.58 -11.38
CA SER A 144 -23.43 11.03 -12.32
C SER A 144 -24.74 11.81 -12.29
N PHE A 145 -25.29 12.12 -11.11
CA PHE A 145 -26.50 12.93 -10.98
C PHE A 145 -26.32 14.36 -11.51
N LEU A 146 -25.16 14.97 -11.28
CA LEU A 146 -24.85 16.29 -11.82
C LEU A 146 -24.79 16.26 -13.35
N VAL A 147 -24.08 15.29 -13.93
CA VAL A 147 -23.90 15.18 -15.39
C VAL A 147 -25.22 14.79 -16.08
N PHE A 148 -25.90 13.73 -15.62
CA PHE A 148 -27.17 13.31 -16.20
C PHE A 148 -28.30 14.30 -15.95
N GLY A 149 -28.37 14.88 -14.75
CA GLY A 149 -29.30 15.97 -14.44
C GLY A 149 -29.01 17.21 -15.29
N GLY A 150 -27.73 17.50 -15.54
CA GLY A 150 -27.31 18.52 -16.48
C GLY A 150 -27.83 18.24 -17.90
N ILE A 151 -27.48 17.09 -18.49
CA ILE A 151 -27.89 16.72 -19.84
C ILE A 151 -29.43 16.78 -19.98
N SER A 152 -30.16 16.25 -19.00
CA SER A 152 -31.63 16.31 -19.00
C SER A 152 -32.17 17.75 -18.91
N SER A 153 -31.54 18.62 -18.12
CA SER A 153 -31.90 20.04 -18.07
C SER A 153 -31.67 20.73 -19.42
N LEU A 154 -30.55 20.45 -20.09
CA LEU A 154 -30.24 20.99 -21.41
C LEU A 154 -31.25 20.49 -22.47
N ASP A 155 -31.60 19.21 -22.43
CA ASP A 155 -32.59 18.60 -23.32
C ASP A 155 -33.97 19.26 -23.18
N ASN A 156 -34.42 19.48 -21.95
CA ASN A 156 -35.68 20.20 -21.66
C ASN A 156 -35.67 21.65 -22.17
N ILE A 157 -34.53 22.35 -22.04
CA ILE A 157 -34.37 23.72 -22.57
C ILE A 157 -34.49 23.71 -24.10
N PHE A 158 -33.91 22.73 -24.80
CA PHE A 158 -34.03 22.64 -26.25
C PHE A 158 -35.43 22.20 -26.70
N ALA A 159 -36.08 21.30 -25.97
CA ALA A 159 -37.45 20.85 -26.26
C ALA A 159 -38.49 21.99 -26.12
N GLY A 160 -38.30 22.90 -25.17
CA GLY A 160 -39.17 24.05 -24.95
C GLY A 160 -39.02 25.18 -25.98
N VAL A 161 -38.02 25.08 -26.88
CA VAL A 161 -37.59 26.17 -27.75
C VAL A 161 -37.68 25.72 -29.21
N LYS A 162 -38.91 25.57 -29.72
CA LYS A 162 -39.17 25.01 -31.06
C LYS A 162 -38.94 25.98 -32.23
N ASP A 163 -39.02 27.30 -32.00
CA ASP A 163 -38.99 28.33 -33.06
C ASP A 163 -37.93 29.42 -32.85
N VAL A 164 -36.80 29.09 -32.23
CA VAL A 164 -35.73 30.06 -31.97
C VAL A 164 -34.56 29.86 -32.92
N PRO A 165 -34.02 30.96 -33.51
CA PRO A 165 -32.82 30.90 -34.34
C PRO A 165 -31.66 30.17 -33.64
N VAL A 166 -30.96 29.30 -34.38
CA VAL A 166 -29.81 28.51 -33.91
C VAL A 166 -28.80 29.36 -33.12
N LEU A 167 -28.59 30.61 -33.52
CA LEU A 167 -27.67 31.52 -32.85
C LEU A 167 -28.06 31.85 -31.39
N LYS A 168 -29.35 31.99 -31.10
CA LYS A 168 -29.84 32.19 -29.73
C LYS A 168 -29.73 30.90 -28.91
N LEU A 169 -29.93 29.74 -29.54
CA LEU A 169 -29.73 28.43 -28.91
C LEU A 169 -28.27 28.22 -28.50
N VAL A 170 -27.30 28.60 -29.35
CA VAL A 170 -25.87 28.54 -29.02
C VAL A 170 -25.53 29.44 -27.83
N ILE A 171 -26.09 30.66 -27.76
CA ILE A 171 -25.88 31.56 -26.62
C ILE A 171 -26.42 30.94 -25.32
N ILE A 172 -27.64 30.40 -25.34
CA ILE A 172 -28.24 29.74 -24.17
C ILE A 172 -27.40 28.51 -23.75
N GLY A 173 -26.97 27.70 -24.71
CA GLY A 173 -26.11 26.54 -24.47
C GLY A 173 -24.76 26.91 -23.87
N CYS A 174 -24.13 28.01 -24.31
CA CYS A 174 -22.88 28.51 -23.73
C CYS A 174 -23.06 28.99 -22.27
N ILE A 175 -24.14 29.72 -21.97
CA ILE A 175 -24.46 30.17 -20.60
C ILE A 175 -24.69 28.96 -19.68
N TRP A 176 -25.44 27.97 -20.17
CA TRP A 176 -25.70 26.74 -19.46
C TRP A 176 -24.42 25.92 -19.22
N SER A 177 -23.60 25.74 -20.26
CA SER A 177 -22.33 24.99 -20.20
C SER A 177 -21.33 25.64 -19.24
N PHE A 178 -21.30 26.99 -19.19
CA PHE A 178 -20.52 27.74 -18.21
C PHE A 178 -20.99 27.46 -16.78
N CYS A 179 -22.31 27.42 -16.54
CA CYS A 179 -22.86 27.12 -15.23
C CYS A 179 -22.51 25.69 -14.76
N ILE A 180 -22.77 24.69 -15.60
CA ILE A 180 -22.49 23.28 -15.26
C ILE A 180 -21.01 23.01 -15.06
N THR A 181 -20.13 23.56 -15.90
CA THR A 181 -18.68 23.37 -15.75
C THR A 181 -18.17 23.90 -14.41
N ASN A 182 -18.67 25.06 -13.96
CA ASN A 182 -18.33 25.61 -12.64
C ASN A 182 -18.94 24.80 -11.49
N LEU A 183 -20.16 24.27 -11.66
CA LEU A 183 -20.81 23.43 -10.66
C LEU A 183 -20.09 22.09 -10.49
N ILE A 184 -19.65 21.46 -11.60
CA ILE A 184 -18.78 20.26 -11.57
C ILE A 184 -17.47 20.58 -10.86
N PHE A 185 -16.84 21.73 -11.14
CA PHE A 185 -15.62 22.13 -10.46
C PHE A 185 -15.81 22.31 -8.95
N ALA A 186 -16.87 23.00 -8.51
CA ALA A 186 -17.20 23.15 -7.10
C ALA A 186 -17.44 21.79 -6.43
N PHE A 187 -18.14 20.89 -7.13
CA PHE A 187 -18.39 19.53 -6.65
C PHE A 187 -17.10 18.73 -6.50
N MET A 188 -16.23 18.73 -7.52
CA MET A 188 -14.91 18.12 -7.45
C MET A 188 -14.06 18.71 -6.32
N PHE A 189 -14.15 20.02 -6.06
CA PHE A 189 -13.45 20.66 -4.95
C PHE A 189 -13.93 20.16 -3.57
N PHE A 190 -15.24 19.98 -3.38
CA PHE A 190 -15.77 19.37 -2.16
C PHE A 190 -15.32 17.92 -2.00
N VAL A 191 -15.32 17.18 -3.10
CA VAL A 191 -14.82 15.80 -3.15
C VAL A 191 -13.34 15.71 -2.78
N ALA A 192 -12.50 16.62 -3.29
CA ALA A 192 -11.08 16.72 -2.93
C ALA A 192 -10.91 16.89 -1.41
N LYS A 193 -11.74 17.77 -0.83
CA LYS A 193 -11.69 18.06 0.61
C LYS A 193 -12.15 16.89 1.46
N MET A 194 -13.14 16.11 0.99
CA MET A 194 -13.63 14.91 1.67
C MET A 194 -12.64 13.75 1.61
N THR A 195 -11.98 13.54 0.47
CA THR A 195 -11.01 12.46 0.26
C THR A 195 -9.60 12.79 0.74
N ARG A 196 -9.34 14.06 1.12
CA ARG A 196 -7.99 14.60 1.38
C ARG A 196 -7.03 14.46 0.21
N LEU A 197 -7.53 14.14 -0.98
CA LEU A 197 -6.74 14.10 -2.21
C LEU A 197 -6.62 15.50 -2.78
N SER A 198 -5.40 15.91 -3.11
CA SER A 198 -5.20 17.21 -3.75
C SER A 198 -5.53 17.11 -5.25
N ILE A 199 -6.59 17.79 -5.69
CA ILE A 199 -6.91 17.98 -7.13
C ILE A 199 -6.02 19.09 -7.75
N SER A 200 -5.13 19.66 -6.95
CA SER A 200 -4.20 20.70 -7.38
C SER A 200 -3.17 20.13 -8.34
N SER A 201 -2.97 20.74 -9.50
CA SER A 201 -1.88 20.38 -10.42
C SER A 201 -0.49 20.78 -9.91
N THR A 202 -0.38 21.30 -8.69
CA THR A 202 0.86 21.82 -8.12
C THR A 202 0.81 21.81 -6.58
N GLU A 203 1.88 21.40 -5.92
CA GLU A 203 1.96 21.33 -4.45
C GLU A 203 2.42 22.64 -3.78
N ASN A 204 2.85 23.64 -4.55
CA ASN A 204 3.31 24.92 -4.02
C ASN A 204 2.18 25.72 -3.34
N ILE A 205 2.41 26.11 -2.09
CA ILE A 205 1.51 26.93 -1.27
C ILE A 205 1.24 28.32 -1.89
N ASN A 206 2.20 28.87 -2.64
CA ASN A 206 2.10 30.18 -3.30
C ASN A 206 1.59 30.12 -4.76
N ALA A 207 1.05 28.99 -5.21
CA ALA A 207 0.52 28.87 -6.57
C ALA A 207 -0.80 29.64 -6.73
N ASN A 208 -0.93 30.42 -7.80
CA ASN A 208 -2.19 31.11 -8.14
C ASN A 208 -3.31 30.10 -8.45
N LEU A 209 -4.58 30.47 -8.21
CA LEU A 209 -5.76 29.64 -8.53
C LEU A 209 -5.78 29.10 -9.98
N ILE A 210 -5.23 29.86 -10.92
CA ILE A 210 -5.10 29.49 -12.35
C ILE A 210 -4.08 28.37 -12.55
N GLN A 211 -2.99 28.35 -11.76
CA GLN A 211 -1.99 27.28 -11.78
C GLN A 211 -2.49 26.04 -11.04
N LYS A 212 -3.32 26.25 -10.03
CA LYS A 212 -3.94 25.18 -9.24
C LYS A 212 -4.92 24.35 -10.07
N TYR A 213 -5.69 25.01 -10.94
CA TYR A 213 -6.75 24.39 -11.76
C TYR A 213 -6.71 24.87 -13.23
N PRO A 214 -5.63 24.56 -13.97
CA PRO A 214 -5.44 25.08 -15.33
C PRO A 214 -6.54 24.65 -16.29
N LEU A 215 -7.02 23.41 -16.19
CA LEU A 215 -8.03 22.85 -17.09
C LEU A 215 -9.39 23.56 -16.98
N VAL A 216 -9.80 23.94 -15.78
CA VAL A 216 -11.07 24.65 -15.54
C VAL A 216 -11.02 26.06 -16.11
N TRP A 217 -9.89 26.75 -15.90
CA TRP A 217 -9.70 28.10 -16.44
C TRP A 217 -9.63 28.12 -17.97
N TRP A 218 -8.94 27.14 -18.59
CA TRP A 218 -8.93 27.00 -20.05
C TRP A 218 -10.30 26.65 -20.62
N SER A 219 -11.05 25.75 -19.96
CA SER A 219 -12.42 25.41 -20.37
C SER A 219 -13.37 26.61 -20.29
N ASN A 220 -13.37 27.33 -19.17
CA ASN A 220 -14.17 28.54 -18.99
C ASN A 220 -13.80 29.62 -20.02
N PHE A 221 -12.50 29.80 -20.29
CA PHE A 221 -12.03 30.71 -21.33
C PHE A 221 -12.55 30.32 -22.72
N ALA A 222 -12.49 29.04 -23.09
CA ALA A 222 -13.01 28.57 -24.37
C ALA A 222 -14.53 28.81 -24.51
N ILE A 223 -15.32 28.52 -23.48
CA ILE A 223 -16.78 28.76 -23.48
C ILE A 223 -17.08 30.25 -23.60
N LEU A 224 -16.40 31.10 -22.84
CA LEU A 224 -16.54 32.57 -22.92
C LEU A 224 -16.12 33.12 -24.30
N SER A 225 -15.13 32.50 -24.95
CA SER A 225 -14.71 32.83 -26.32
C SER A 225 -15.86 32.65 -27.30
N VAL A 226 -16.46 31.46 -27.28
CA VAL A 226 -17.56 31.09 -28.18
C VAL A 226 -18.80 31.94 -27.88
N LEU A 227 -19.08 32.22 -26.61
CA LEU A 227 -20.18 33.09 -26.20
C LEU A 227 -20.00 34.52 -26.73
N SER A 228 -18.80 35.10 -26.60
CA SER A 228 -18.50 36.45 -27.07
C SER A 228 -18.67 36.59 -28.60
N LEU A 229 -18.15 35.62 -29.36
CA LEU A 229 -18.32 35.57 -30.81
C LEU A 229 -19.79 35.41 -31.22
N SER A 230 -20.54 34.55 -30.51
CA SER A 230 -21.96 34.31 -30.78
C SER A 230 -22.81 35.55 -30.49
N CYS A 231 -22.52 36.26 -29.39
CA CYS A 231 -23.16 37.53 -29.05
C CYS A 231 -22.86 38.63 -30.08
N TRP A 232 -21.62 38.70 -30.59
CA TRP A 232 -21.23 39.65 -31.64
C TRP A 232 -21.98 39.40 -32.96
N ILE A 233 -22.04 38.14 -33.40
CA ILE A 233 -22.80 37.75 -34.60
C ILE A 233 -24.30 38.04 -34.41
N TYR A 234 -24.82 37.87 -33.20
CA TYR A 234 -26.22 38.15 -32.87
C TYR A 234 -26.53 39.65 -32.91
N TYR A 235 -25.62 40.46 -32.36
CA TYR A 235 -25.71 41.92 -32.40
C TYR A 235 -25.78 42.45 -33.83
N ILE A 236 -24.87 41.99 -34.70
CA ILE A 236 -24.83 42.36 -36.13
C ILE A 236 -26.14 41.98 -36.84
N ARG A 237 -26.71 40.81 -36.54
CA ARG A 237 -27.95 40.33 -37.18
C ARG A 237 -29.21 41.06 -36.72
N ARG A 238 -29.27 41.52 -35.46
CA ARG A 238 -30.51 42.11 -34.88
C ARG A 238 -30.57 43.62 -34.98
N TYR A 239 -29.47 44.32 -34.73
CA TYR A 239 -29.41 45.77 -34.79
C TYR A 239 -28.78 46.20 -36.10
N GLY A 240 -29.44 45.91 -37.23
CA GLY A 240 -29.11 46.53 -38.51
C GLY A 240 -28.67 47.99 -38.26
N TYR A 241 -27.47 48.29 -38.75
CA TYR A 241 -26.53 49.29 -38.27
C TYR A 241 -27.18 50.50 -37.59
N SER A 242 -26.68 50.84 -36.40
CA SER A 242 -27.03 52.09 -35.71
C SER A 242 -26.96 53.27 -36.69
N LYS A 243 -28.00 54.11 -36.75
CA LYS A 243 -28.14 55.27 -37.66
C LYS A 243 -26.94 56.24 -37.69
N LYS A 244 -26.04 56.18 -36.69
CA LYS A 244 -24.83 57.01 -36.60
C LYS A 244 -23.60 56.35 -37.27
N ILE A 245 -23.65 55.04 -37.48
CA ILE A 245 -22.62 54.21 -38.11
C ILE A 245 -22.99 53.92 -39.58
N ASP A 246 -24.28 53.99 -39.95
CA ASP A 246 -24.79 53.85 -41.32
C ASP A 246 -24.06 54.71 -42.36
N ASN A 247 -23.75 55.97 -42.04
CA ASN A 247 -23.11 56.89 -42.99
C ASN A 247 -21.63 56.58 -43.24
N MET A 248 -20.96 55.88 -42.31
CA MET A 248 -19.59 55.37 -42.47
C MET A 248 -19.56 53.94 -43.06
N ILE A 249 -20.64 53.18 -42.89
CA ILE A 249 -20.73 51.75 -43.25
C ILE A 249 -21.27 51.52 -44.66
N SER A 250 -22.03 52.46 -45.22
CA SER A 250 -22.60 52.38 -46.57
C SER A 250 -21.56 52.13 -47.68
N HIS A 251 -20.28 52.43 -47.43
CA HIS A 251 -19.21 52.16 -48.38
C HIS A 251 -18.70 50.72 -48.37
N ASN A 252 -18.72 49.97 -47.25
CA ASN A 252 -18.20 48.59 -47.15
C ASN A 252 -18.70 47.82 -45.90
N PRO A 253 -19.90 47.21 -45.93
CA PRO A 253 -20.48 46.49 -44.78
C PRO A 253 -19.69 45.24 -44.34
N THR A 254 -19.01 44.59 -45.28
CA THR A 254 -18.16 43.41 -45.01
C THR A 254 -16.91 43.78 -44.20
N VAL A 255 -16.33 44.96 -44.44
CA VAL A 255 -15.11 45.43 -43.78
C VAL A 255 -15.36 45.71 -42.30
N PHE A 256 -16.48 46.34 -41.95
CA PHE A 256 -16.80 46.62 -40.55
C PHE A 256 -17.04 45.35 -39.72
N ALA A 257 -17.78 44.38 -40.28
CA ALA A 257 -17.98 43.09 -39.64
C ALA A 257 -16.65 42.34 -39.42
N LEU A 258 -15.75 42.41 -40.41
CA LEU A 258 -14.43 41.78 -40.36
C LEU A 258 -13.52 42.47 -39.32
N VAL A 259 -13.52 43.79 -39.23
CA VAL A 259 -12.79 44.56 -38.21
C VAL A 259 -13.29 44.23 -36.80
N GLY A 260 -14.60 44.10 -36.59
CA GLY A 260 -15.15 43.73 -35.27
C GLY A 260 -14.80 42.32 -34.82
N VAL A 261 -14.86 41.34 -35.73
CA VAL A 261 -14.40 39.97 -35.45
C VAL A 261 -12.91 39.97 -35.13
N LEU A 262 -12.11 40.72 -35.91
CA LEU A 262 -10.66 40.81 -35.73
C LEU A 262 -10.31 41.48 -34.39
N ALA A 263 -11.05 42.51 -33.97
CA ALA A 263 -10.89 43.15 -32.66
C ALA A 263 -11.19 42.18 -31.50
N ILE A 264 -12.27 41.39 -31.59
CA ILE A 264 -12.60 40.37 -30.58
C ILE A 264 -11.51 39.30 -30.55
N CYS A 265 -11.07 38.79 -31.69
CA CYS A 265 -9.97 37.83 -31.78
C CYS A 265 -8.67 38.37 -31.14
N VAL A 266 -8.33 39.64 -31.37
CA VAL A 266 -7.15 40.28 -30.74
C VAL A 266 -7.30 40.34 -29.23
N ILE A 267 -8.46 40.74 -28.70
CA ILE A 267 -8.74 40.75 -27.25
C ILE A 267 -8.59 39.34 -26.67
N MET A 268 -9.15 38.33 -27.34
CA MET A 268 -9.05 36.94 -26.91
C MET A 268 -7.61 36.43 -26.91
N VAL A 269 -6.80 36.79 -27.91
CA VAL A 269 -5.37 36.45 -27.95
C VAL A 269 -4.59 37.16 -26.85
N ILE A 270 -4.90 38.41 -26.51
CA ILE A 270 -4.28 39.14 -25.39
C ILE A 270 -4.61 38.48 -24.06
N ILE A 271 -5.89 38.14 -23.83
CA ILE A 271 -6.35 37.45 -22.62
C ILE A 271 -5.73 36.06 -22.52
N GLY A 272 -5.71 35.29 -23.62
CA GLY A 272 -5.08 33.98 -23.70
C GLY A 272 -3.57 34.04 -23.43
N ARG A 273 -2.87 35.04 -23.98
CA ARG A 273 -1.44 35.28 -23.68
C ARG A 273 -1.22 35.67 -22.22
N LYS A 274 -2.11 36.46 -21.62
CA LYS A 274 -2.03 36.82 -20.19
C LYS A 274 -2.25 35.60 -19.29
N LEU A 275 -3.25 34.76 -19.60
CA LEU A 275 -3.51 33.48 -18.94
C LEU A 275 -2.32 32.53 -19.07
N PHE A 276 -1.76 32.39 -20.27
CA PHE A 276 -0.59 31.55 -20.53
C PHE A 276 0.67 32.05 -19.80
N ARG A 277 0.89 33.37 -19.76
CA ARG A 277 1.98 33.97 -18.97
C ARG A 277 1.80 33.73 -17.47
N LEU A 278 0.57 33.83 -16.94
CA LEU A 278 0.28 33.53 -15.53
C LEU A 278 0.46 32.05 -15.21
N TYR A 279 0.13 31.16 -16.14
CA TYR A 279 0.42 29.73 -16.05
C TYR A 279 1.93 29.46 -16.04
N ARG A 280 2.70 30.07 -16.95
CA ARG A 280 4.14 29.82 -17.13
C ARG A 280 5.08 30.57 -16.18
N LYS A 281 4.60 31.50 -15.34
CA LYS A 281 5.43 32.31 -14.41
C LYS A 281 6.10 31.48 -13.28
N LYS A 282 6.21 30.16 -13.43
CA LYS A 282 6.70 29.19 -12.44
C LYS A 282 7.78 28.24 -12.98
N GLU A 283 8.44 28.56 -14.11
CA GLU A 283 9.65 27.85 -14.58
C GLU A 283 10.95 28.65 -14.32
N ARG A 284 10.92 29.68 -13.47
CA ARG A 284 12.12 30.35 -12.93
C ARG A 284 11.97 30.61 -11.45
#